data_AF-O13050-F1
#
_entry.id   AF-O13050-F1
#
_cell.length_a   1.000
_cell.length_b   1.000
_cell.length_c   1.000
_cell.angle_alpha   90.00
_cell.angle_beta   90.00
_cell.angle_gamma   90.00
#
_symmetry.space_group_name_H-M   'P 1'
#
loop_
_entity.id
_entity.type
_entity.pdbx_description
1 polymer ?
#
loop_
_entity_poly.entity_id
_entity_poly.type
_entity_poly.pdbx_seq_one_letter_code
_entity_poly.pdbx_strand_id
1 'polypeptide(L)'
;MRMHFVVMVMLLPALMMAGSECRSSCRLTNISITVESEECGSCITIDTTACAGLCKTQESVYRSPLMLSYQNTCNFREWTYETYEFKGCPARADSVFTYPVALSCECSKCNSDITDCGALSQQTLSCNAH
;
A
#
# COMPACT_ATOMS: atom_id res chain seq x y z
N MET A 1 37.13 28.63 -23.25
CA MET A 1 36.17 27.76 -23.96
C MET A 1 36.20 26.30 -23.49
N ARG A 2 37.36 25.62 -23.42
CA ARG A 2 37.42 24.20 -22.98
C ARG A 2 36.89 23.93 -21.57
N MET A 3 37.20 24.78 -20.59
CA MET A 3 36.80 24.57 -19.20
C MET A 3 35.28 24.74 -18.96
N HIS A 4 34.65 25.70 -19.65
CA HIS A 4 33.18 25.88 -19.61
C HIS A 4 32.44 24.70 -20.24
N PHE A 5 32.98 24.12 -21.32
CA PHE A 5 32.38 22.96 -21.98
C PHE A 5 32.40 21.73 -21.07
N VAL A 6 33.49 21.49 -20.35
CA VAL A 6 33.60 20.39 -19.38
C VAL A 6 32.61 20.57 -18.23
N VAL A 7 32.48 21.79 -17.70
CA VAL A 7 31.53 22.10 -16.63
C VAL A 7 30.08 21.88 -17.08
N MET A 8 29.70 22.30 -18.29
CA MET A 8 28.38 22.02 -18.86
C MET A 8 28.10 20.53 -19.06
N VAL A 9 29.08 19.77 -19.58
CA VAL A 9 28.96 18.32 -19.79
C VAL A 9 28.81 17.54 -18.48
N MET A 10 29.39 18.02 -17.38
CA MET A 10 29.27 17.38 -16.07
C MET A 10 27.99 17.79 -15.32
N LEU A 11 27.49 19.02 -15.52
CA LEU A 11 26.27 19.51 -14.86
C LEU A 11 24.97 18.96 -15.48
N LEU A 12 24.92 18.75 -16.80
CA LEU A 12 23.72 18.23 -17.48
C LEU A 12 23.28 16.83 -16.99
N PRO A 13 24.16 15.83 -16.84
CA PRO A 13 23.78 14.50 -16.31
C PRO A 13 23.33 14.56 -14.85
N ALA A 14 23.95 15.41 -14.03
CA ALA A 14 23.60 15.58 -12.62
C ALA A 14 22.18 16.17 -12.44
N LEU A 15 21.77 17.07 -13.33
CA LEU A 15 20.41 17.63 -13.36
C LEU A 15 19.36 16.62 -13.81
N MET A 16 19.71 15.68 -14.69
CA MET A 16 18.77 14.65 -15.18
C MET A 16 18.54 13.52 -14.18
N MET A 17 19.47 13.28 -13.25
CA MET A 17 19.34 12.24 -12.22
C MET A 17 18.60 12.69 -10.97
N ALA A 18 18.37 14.00 -10.79
CA ALA A 18 17.62 14.55 -9.66
C ALA A 18 16.09 14.38 -9.79
N GLY A 19 15.58 13.80 -10.89
CA GLY A 19 14.15 13.78 -11.21
C GLY A 19 13.38 12.50 -10.89
N SER A 20 14.02 11.39 -10.56
CA SER A 20 13.34 10.07 -10.49
C SER A 20 13.00 9.58 -9.07
N GLU A 21 13.36 10.30 -8.02
CA GLU A 21 13.26 9.79 -6.64
C GLU A 21 11.85 9.94 -5.99
N CYS A 22 10.93 10.70 -6.58
CA CYS A 22 9.64 11.01 -5.92
C CYS A 22 8.45 10.13 -6.35
N ARG A 23 8.67 9.02 -7.07
CA ARG A 23 7.58 8.09 -7.42
C ARG A 23 8.02 6.64 -7.22
N SER A 24 7.86 6.15 -5.99
CA SER A 24 7.92 4.71 -5.75
C SER A 24 6.82 4.04 -6.58
N SER A 25 7.22 3.25 -7.58
CA SER A 25 6.30 2.36 -8.29
C SER A 25 5.62 1.42 -7.30
N CYS A 26 4.43 0.93 -7.65
CA CYS A 26 3.74 -0.10 -6.88
C CYS A 26 4.70 -1.25 -6.53
N ARG A 27 4.86 -1.51 -5.23
CA ARG A 27 5.82 -2.48 -4.69
C ARG A 27 5.38 -2.98 -3.33
N LEU A 28 6.02 -4.08 -2.92
CA LEU A 28 5.91 -4.59 -1.57
C LEU A 28 6.57 -3.63 -0.56
N THR A 29 5.88 -3.35 0.53
CA THR A 29 6.31 -2.39 1.57
C THR A 29 5.97 -2.95 2.94
N ASN A 30 6.91 -2.85 3.89
CA ASN A 30 6.65 -3.21 5.28
C ASN A 30 5.77 -2.13 5.92
N ILE A 31 4.70 -2.57 6.59
CA ILE A 31 3.77 -1.72 7.32
C ILE A 31 3.52 -2.33 8.70
N SER A 32 2.99 -1.51 9.61
CA SER A 32 2.52 -1.97 10.91
C SER A 32 1.01 -1.78 10.97
N ILE A 33 0.29 -2.83 11.33
CA ILE A 33 -1.16 -2.81 11.53
C ILE A 33 -1.48 -2.91 13.01
N THR A 34 -2.46 -2.14 13.47
CA THR A 34 -2.98 -2.27 14.83
C THR A 34 -4.18 -3.19 14.83
N VAL A 35 -4.18 -4.14 15.77
CA VAL A 35 -5.25 -5.12 15.92
C VAL A 35 -5.75 -5.03 17.35
N GLU A 36 -7.06 -4.84 17.48
CA GLU A 36 -7.76 -4.78 18.75
C GLU A 36 -8.69 -5.99 18.89
N SER A 37 -8.64 -6.66 20.03
CA SER A 37 -9.59 -7.70 20.40
C SER A 37 -10.39 -7.21 21.61
N GLU A 38 -11.67 -6.95 21.39
CA GLU A 38 -12.61 -6.57 22.46
C GLU A 38 -12.76 -7.70 23.49
N GLU A 39 -12.84 -8.96 23.03
CA GLU A 39 -13.01 -10.11 23.92
C GLU A 39 -11.82 -10.32 24.85
N CYS A 40 -10.61 -10.07 24.35
CA CYS A 40 -9.37 -10.18 25.12
C CYS A 40 -8.96 -8.87 25.80
N GLY A 41 -9.69 -7.76 25.57
CA GLY A 41 -9.35 -6.43 26.06
C GLY A 41 -7.93 -5.98 25.71
N SER A 42 -7.43 -6.39 24.54
CA SER A 42 -6.02 -6.24 24.17
C SER A 42 -5.87 -5.57 22.82
N CYS A 43 -4.90 -4.66 22.74
CA CYS A 43 -4.48 -3.98 21.53
C CYS A 43 -3.00 -4.29 21.26
N ILE A 44 -2.69 -4.66 20.02
CA ILE A 44 -1.34 -4.98 19.59
C ILE A 44 -1.01 -4.30 18.26
N THR A 45 0.28 -4.23 17.96
CA THR A 45 0.78 -3.83 16.65
C THR A 45 1.53 -5.00 16.03
N ILE A 46 1.18 -5.36 14.80
CA ILE A 46 1.81 -6.43 14.03
C ILE A 46 2.51 -5.82 12.83
N ASP A 47 3.79 -6.14 12.65
CA ASP A 47 4.54 -5.80 11.44
C ASP A 47 4.24 -6.83 10.34
N THR A 48 3.87 -6.35 9.15
CA THR A 48 3.52 -7.18 8.00
C THR A 48 3.91 -6.49 6.70
N THR A 49 3.63 -7.12 5.55
CA THR A 49 3.85 -6.57 4.22
C THR A 49 2.54 -6.22 3.54
N ALA A 50 2.52 -5.06 2.89
CA ALA A 50 1.41 -4.60 2.06
C ALA A 50 1.90 -4.00 0.74
N CYS A 51 0.96 -3.66 -0.15
CA CYS A 51 1.26 -3.03 -1.42
C CYS A 51 1.10 -1.52 -1.33
N ALA A 52 2.17 -0.79 -1.69
CA ALA A 52 2.17 0.67 -1.70
C ALA A 52 2.98 1.20 -2.88
N GLY A 53 2.61 2.39 -3.34
CA GLY A 53 3.27 3.08 -4.45
C GLY A 53 2.27 3.51 -5.50
N LEU A 54 2.81 3.91 -6.65
CA LEU A 54 2.05 4.57 -7.71
C LEU A 54 1.84 3.64 -8.91
N CYS A 55 0.67 3.80 -9.51
CA CYS A 55 0.29 3.18 -10.77
C CYS A 55 -0.03 4.25 -11.81
N LYS A 56 0.24 3.94 -13.08
CA LYS A 56 -0.13 4.82 -14.19
C LYS A 56 -1.65 4.80 -14.34
N THR A 57 -2.28 5.95 -14.20
CA THR A 57 -3.69 6.17 -14.53
C THR A 57 -3.79 7.00 -15.80
N GLN A 58 -4.84 6.77 -16.58
CA GLN A 58 -5.12 7.54 -17.79
C GLN A 58 -6.62 7.82 -17.84
N GLU A 59 -6.95 9.06 -18.18
CA GLU A 59 -8.31 9.46 -18.49
C GLU A 59 -8.45 9.60 -20.01
N SER A 60 -9.53 9.06 -20.57
CA SER A 60 -9.82 9.19 -22.00
C SER A 60 -10.25 10.62 -22.32
N VAL A 61 -9.65 11.22 -23.34
CA VAL A 61 -10.02 12.57 -23.81
C VAL A 61 -11.49 12.64 -24.25
N TYR A 62 -11.97 11.58 -24.91
CA TYR A 62 -13.38 11.44 -25.26
C TYR A 62 -14.11 10.61 -24.20
N ARG A 63 -15.04 11.24 -23.47
CA ARG A 63 -15.90 10.57 -22.48
C ARG A 63 -17.15 10.05 -23.17
N SER A 64 -17.19 8.74 -23.44
CA SER A 64 -18.38 8.03 -23.93
C SER A 64 -18.96 7.15 -22.83
N PRO A 65 -20.30 7.13 -22.63
CA PRO A 65 -20.94 6.19 -21.71
C PRO A 65 -20.69 4.72 -22.06
N LEU A 66 -20.38 4.44 -23.34
CA LEU A 66 -20.10 3.08 -23.84
C LEU A 66 -18.67 2.62 -23.55
N MET A 67 -17.77 3.54 -23.17
CA MET A 67 -16.39 3.21 -22.85
C MET A 67 -16.28 2.84 -21.37
N LEU A 68 -15.99 1.56 -21.10
CA LEU A 68 -15.62 1.10 -19.77
C LEU A 68 -14.28 1.71 -19.37
N SER A 69 -14.33 2.80 -18.60
CA SER A 69 -13.14 3.37 -17.98
C SER A 69 -12.90 2.70 -16.63
N TYR A 70 -11.72 2.13 -16.46
CA TYR A 70 -11.23 1.66 -15.17
C TYR A 70 -9.85 2.28 -14.93
N GLN A 71 -9.52 2.50 -13.67
CA GLN A 71 -8.21 2.99 -13.26
C GLN A 71 -7.47 1.88 -12.53
N ASN A 72 -6.18 1.75 -12.82
CA ASN A 72 -5.33 0.81 -12.11
C ASN A 72 -4.86 1.41 -10.79
N THR A 73 -4.97 0.62 -9.73
CA THR A 73 -4.49 0.91 -8.38
C THR A 73 -3.38 -0.09 -8.03
N CYS A 74 -2.59 0.21 -6.98
CA CYS A 74 -1.59 -0.75 -6.49
C CYS A 74 -2.29 -1.77 -5.60
N ASN A 75 -2.38 -3.01 -6.06
CA ASN A 75 -3.10 -4.09 -5.35
C ASN A 75 -2.16 -5.27 -5.05
N PHE A 76 -2.63 -6.13 -4.15
CA PHE A 76 -2.05 -7.45 -3.95
C PHE A 76 -2.22 -8.27 -5.23
N ARG A 77 -1.12 -8.86 -5.72
CA ARG A 77 -1.18 -9.88 -6.77
C ARG A 77 -1.25 -11.26 -6.14
N GLU A 78 -0.37 -11.51 -5.19
CA GLU A 78 -0.35 -12.73 -4.37
C GLU A 78 -0.25 -12.34 -2.90
N TRP A 79 -1.00 -13.03 -2.05
CA TRP A 79 -1.01 -12.84 -0.60
C TRP A 79 -1.24 -14.18 0.09
N THR A 80 -0.83 -14.25 1.35
CA THR A 80 -1.14 -15.36 2.26
C THR A 80 -1.84 -14.82 3.49
N TYR A 81 -2.30 -15.71 4.36
CA TYR A 81 -2.80 -15.36 5.69
C TYR A 81 -1.84 -15.84 6.76
N GLU A 82 -1.70 -15.02 7.80
CA GLU A 82 -1.02 -15.37 9.04
C GLU A 82 -1.95 -15.14 10.22
N THR A 83 -1.61 -15.74 11.36
CA THR A 83 -2.43 -15.70 12.57
C THR A 83 -1.66 -15.18 13.75
N TYR A 84 -2.29 -14.32 14.55
CA TYR A 84 -1.81 -13.89 15.85
C TYR A 84 -2.72 -14.46 16.95
N GLU A 85 -2.12 -14.99 18.02
CA GLU A 85 -2.86 -15.53 19.16
C GLU A 85 -2.75 -14.59 20.37
N PHE A 86 -3.84 -13.91 20.71
CA PHE A 86 -3.97 -13.09 21.89
C PHE A 86 -3.79 -13.91 23.18
N LYS A 87 -3.12 -13.31 24.16
CA LYS A 87 -2.85 -13.93 25.45
C LYS A 87 -3.75 -13.30 26.51
N GLY A 88 -4.25 -14.12 27.43
CA GLY A 88 -5.10 -13.65 28.54
C GLY A 88 -6.59 -13.49 28.22
N CYS A 89 -7.04 -14.00 27.07
CA CYS A 89 -8.46 -13.96 26.71
C CYS A 89 -9.32 -14.79 27.70
N PRO A 90 -10.58 -14.39 27.96
CA PRO A 90 -11.53 -15.17 28.73
C PRO A 90 -11.72 -16.59 28.18
N ALA A 91 -12.06 -17.54 29.05
CA ALA A 91 -12.39 -18.90 28.60
C ALA A 91 -13.54 -18.85 27.59
N ARG A 92 -13.35 -19.47 26.41
CA ARG A 92 -14.29 -19.53 25.28
C ARG A 92 -14.35 -18.29 24.38
N ALA A 93 -13.53 -17.27 24.63
CA ALA A 93 -13.29 -16.19 23.68
C ALA A 93 -12.39 -16.66 22.53
N ASP A 94 -12.59 -16.11 21.33
CA ASP A 94 -11.73 -16.37 20.17
C ASP A 94 -10.43 -15.57 20.33
N SER A 95 -9.35 -16.28 20.66
CA SER A 95 -8.03 -15.67 20.85
C SER A 95 -7.23 -15.49 19.56
N VAL A 96 -7.70 -16.00 18.43
CA VAL A 96 -6.94 -16.04 17.17
C VAL A 96 -7.44 -14.98 16.21
N PHE A 97 -6.55 -14.09 15.78
CA PHE A 97 -6.80 -13.12 14.72
C PHE A 97 -6.02 -13.50 13.46
N THR A 98 -6.68 -13.44 12.29
CA THR A 98 -6.08 -13.79 11.00
C THR A 98 -5.95 -12.54 10.13
N TYR A 99 -4.77 -12.27 9.59
CA TYR A 99 -4.48 -11.09 8.77
C TYR A 99 -3.80 -11.45 7.44
N PRO A 100 -4.00 -10.65 6.38
CA PRO A 100 -3.34 -10.86 5.11
C PRO A 100 -1.89 -10.37 5.14
N VAL A 101 -1.01 -11.10 4.45
CA VAL A 101 0.41 -10.75 4.24
C VAL A 101 0.65 -10.72 2.73
N ALA A 102 1.03 -9.56 2.21
CA ALA A 102 1.33 -9.41 0.79
C ALA A 102 2.62 -10.16 0.43
N LEU A 103 2.60 -10.92 -0.66
CA LEU A 103 3.78 -11.59 -1.22
C LEU A 103 4.28 -10.87 -2.48
N SER A 104 3.35 -10.32 -3.28
CA SER A 104 3.67 -9.52 -4.45
C SER A 104 2.58 -8.50 -4.76
N CYS A 105 2.96 -7.46 -5.51
CA CYS A 105 2.09 -6.32 -5.84
C CYS A 105 2.01 -6.11 -7.35
N GLU A 106 0.88 -5.59 -7.81
CA GLU A 106 0.65 -5.28 -9.22
C GLU A 106 -0.24 -4.04 -9.38
N CYS A 107 -0.05 -3.33 -10.49
CA CYS A 107 -0.97 -2.29 -10.93
C CYS A 107 -2.12 -2.89 -11.73
N SER A 108 -3.28 -3.05 -11.08
CA SER A 108 -4.46 -3.69 -11.66
C SER A 108 -5.75 -2.96 -11.28
N LYS A 109 -6.88 -3.35 -11.85
CA LYS A 109 -8.19 -2.88 -11.37
C LYS A 109 -8.40 -3.38 -9.93
N CYS A 110 -8.83 -2.49 -9.03
CA CYS A 110 -9.20 -2.88 -7.66
C CYS A 110 -10.29 -3.95 -7.68
N ASN A 111 -10.05 -5.05 -6.96
CA ASN A 111 -11.01 -6.15 -6.84
C ASN A 111 -11.94 -5.90 -5.64
N SER A 112 -13.15 -5.44 -5.92
CA SER A 112 -14.16 -5.12 -4.91
C SER A 112 -14.67 -6.32 -4.11
N ASP A 113 -14.40 -7.55 -4.56
CA ASP A 113 -14.86 -8.76 -3.86
C ASP A 113 -14.02 -9.06 -2.61
N ILE A 114 -12.77 -8.56 -2.57
CA ILE A 114 -11.79 -8.85 -1.52
C ILE A 114 -11.13 -7.59 -0.92
N THR A 115 -11.37 -6.42 -1.49
CA THR A 115 -10.72 -5.17 -1.10
C THR A 115 -11.73 -4.03 -1.14
N ASP A 116 -11.71 -3.20 -0.10
CA ASP A 116 -12.48 -1.96 -0.09
C ASP A 116 -11.83 -0.94 -1.04
N CYS A 117 -12.53 -0.64 -2.14
CA CYS A 117 -12.02 0.21 -3.22
C CYS A 117 -12.53 1.64 -3.01
N GLY A 118 -11.66 2.52 -2.52
CA GLY A 118 -12.02 3.92 -2.29
C GLY A 118 -10.81 4.84 -2.20
N ALA A 119 -11.09 6.11 -1.92
CA ALA A 119 -10.05 7.02 -1.44
C ALA A 119 -9.54 6.54 -0.07
N LEU A 120 -8.32 6.92 0.29
CA LEU A 120 -7.71 6.55 1.57
C LEU A 120 -8.68 6.86 2.73
N SER A 121 -9.07 5.82 3.46
CA SER A 121 -9.85 5.95 4.68
C SER A 121 -8.98 6.59 5.76
N GLN A 122 -9.48 7.63 6.42
CA GLN A 122 -8.82 8.24 7.60
C GLN A 122 -8.99 7.39 8.86
N GLN A 123 -9.32 6.09 8.75
CA GLN A 123 -9.36 5.21 9.91
C GLN A 123 -8.04 5.32 10.65
N THR A 124 -8.12 5.88 11.85
CA THR A 124 -7.01 5.95 12.78
C THR A 124 -6.60 4.51 13.02
N LEU A 125 -5.42 4.12 12.50
CA LEU A 125 -4.77 2.83 12.78
C LEU A 125 -4.24 2.81 14.24
N SER A 126 -5.08 3.23 15.17
CA SER A 126 -4.80 3.26 16.58
C SER A 126 -5.98 2.59 17.26
N CYS A 127 -5.68 1.71 18.21
CA CYS A 127 -6.72 1.12 19.03
C CYS A 127 -7.46 2.20 19.80
N ASN A 128 -8.78 2.08 19.87
CA ASN A 128 -9.56 3.00 20.66
C ASN A 128 -9.39 2.58 22.12
N ALA A 129 -8.64 3.37 22.89
CA ALA A 129 -8.59 3.19 24.34
C ALA A 129 -9.96 3.55 24.92
N HIS A 130 -10.85 2.56 25.05
CA HIS A 130 -12.10 2.67 25.78
C HIS A 130 -11.95 2.22 27.23
#